data_AF-A0A7X9HVG6-F1
#
_entry.id   AF-A0A7X9HVG6-F1
#
_cell.length_a   1.000
_cell.length_b   1.000
_cell.length_c   1.000
_cell.angle_alpha   90.00
_cell.angle_beta   90.00
_cell.angle_gamma   90.00
#
_symmetry.space_group_name_H-M   'P 1'
#
loop_
_entity.id
_entity.type
_entity.pdbx_description
1 polymer ?
#
loop_
_entity_poly.entity_id
_entity_poly.type
_entity_poly.pdbx_seq_one_letter_code
_entity_poly.pdbx_strand_id
1 'polypeptide(L)'
;IQTAEGAAKNIIRDIEGKEPEKITVKMHGTMVSVGNYFTVSEIMGRILPVWLSMIMKYLVNAHYLWEITGFRGVGRYFYHEFLERKQRKLFLEKHWSTRIQAWWLTPLRVFLGGMWLYEGIEKIKEGWLNSPRLASFLGMASDATTGATPTNLFIRRIDEIFKFDIGIINFIIGKESRLVEGNAISSELFAKLDLLHIGDFNLMPWFLRNVILGNDSVAMFFQVLVVVLEVLVGLMLIGGAFTFLGSLISLGLMAMFITSTGLYKSTWWMIFASIATMGGAGRAFGLDYYLIPYITNVWDYFWKNRKLRLFFPGSLDRFER
;
A
#
# COMPACT_ATOMS: atom_id res chain seq x y z
N ILE A 1 3.96 11.17 32.63
CA ILE A 1 2.51 11.08 32.38
C ILE A 1 1.75 10.74 33.67
N GLN A 2 2.03 9.61 34.32
CA GLN A 2 1.34 9.18 35.56
C GLN A 2 1.26 10.26 36.66
N THR A 3 2.37 10.97 36.94
CA THR A 3 2.38 12.07 37.93
C THR A 3 1.56 13.27 37.49
N ALA A 4 1.62 13.66 36.21
CA ALA A 4 0.84 14.76 35.68
C ALA A 4 -0.67 14.45 35.68
N GLU A 5 -1.05 13.21 35.38
CA GLU A 5 -2.44 12.76 35.45
C GLU A 5 -2.96 12.77 36.89
N GLY A 6 -2.17 12.27 37.85
CA GLY A 6 -2.50 12.33 39.27
C GLY A 6 -2.64 13.76 39.78
N ALA A 7 -1.73 14.65 39.39
CA ALA A 7 -1.81 16.08 39.72
C ALA A 7 -3.07 16.74 39.14
N ALA A 8 -3.38 16.49 37.86
CA ALA A 8 -4.59 17.01 37.23
C ALA A 8 -5.88 16.53 37.92
N LYS A 9 -5.96 15.24 38.27
CA LYS A 9 -7.08 14.67 39.05
C LYS A 9 -7.21 15.32 40.42
N ASN A 10 -6.09 15.55 41.11
CA ASN A 10 -6.12 16.18 42.43
C ASN A 10 -6.51 17.66 42.37
N ILE A 11 -6.12 18.40 41.33
CA ILE A 11 -6.61 19.77 41.11
C ILE A 11 -8.13 19.79 40.89
N ILE A 12 -8.67 18.86 40.09
CA ILE A 12 -10.12 18.75 39.88
C ILE A 12 -10.84 18.41 41.20
N ARG A 13 -10.29 17.50 42.00
CA ARG A 13 -10.85 17.15 43.31
C ARG A 13 -10.86 18.32 44.28
N ASP A 14 -9.78 19.11 44.31
CA ASP A 14 -9.68 20.31 45.14
C ASP A 14 -10.76 21.33 44.76
N ILE A 15 -10.99 21.54 43.45
CA ILE A 15 -12.09 22.38 42.95
C ILE A 15 -13.47 21.82 43.34
N GLU A 16 -13.63 20.50 43.37
CA GLU A 16 -14.87 19.82 43.79
C GLU A 16 -15.02 19.70 45.32
N GLY A 17 -14.04 20.18 46.12
CA GLY A 17 -14.04 20.06 47.58
C GLY A 17 -13.84 18.64 48.12
N LYS A 18 -13.23 17.75 47.33
CA LYS A 18 -12.94 16.35 47.70
C LYS A 18 -11.49 16.18 48.14
N GLU A 19 -11.23 15.17 48.96
CA GLU A 19 -9.86 14.87 49.41
C GLU A 19 -8.94 14.41 48.25
N PRO A 20 -7.66 14.82 48.27
CA PRO A 20 -6.68 14.45 47.27
C PRO A 20 -6.30 12.96 47.37
N GLU A 21 -6.08 12.33 46.23
CA GLU A 21 -5.66 10.93 46.15
C GLU A 21 -4.13 10.81 46.09
N LYS A 22 -3.58 9.78 46.76
CA LYS A 22 -2.14 9.49 46.71
C LYS A 22 -1.75 8.95 45.32
N ILE A 23 -0.76 9.59 44.71
CA ILE A 23 -0.26 9.20 43.39
C ILE A 23 0.74 8.06 43.53
N THR A 24 0.37 6.85 43.08
CA THR A 24 1.31 5.72 42.99
C THR A 24 1.91 5.65 41.59
N VAL A 25 3.24 5.73 41.48
CA VAL A 25 3.95 5.61 40.20
C VAL A 25 4.40 4.17 39.99
N LYS A 26 3.97 3.56 38.89
CA LYS A 26 4.41 2.22 38.48
C LYS A 26 5.50 2.34 37.41
N MET A 27 6.72 1.95 37.76
CA MET A 27 7.85 1.86 36.83
C MET A 27 7.83 0.50 36.14
N HIS A 28 7.56 0.48 34.83
CA HIS A 28 7.40 -0.77 34.07
C HIS A 28 8.72 -1.28 33.47
N GLY A 29 9.74 -0.42 33.39
CA GLY A 29 11.07 -0.76 32.89
C GLY A 29 11.90 0.47 32.61
N THR A 30 13.21 0.27 32.48
CA THR A 30 14.19 1.31 32.16
C THR A 30 14.89 0.95 30.85
N MET A 31 15.14 1.96 30.03
CA MET A 31 15.78 1.81 28.71
C MET A 31 16.80 2.90 28.52
N VAL A 32 18.04 2.51 28.25
CA VAL A 32 19.14 3.45 28.01
C VAL A 32 19.73 3.12 26.64
N SER A 33 19.82 4.12 25.77
CA SER A 33 20.50 3.96 24.48
C SER A 33 21.72 4.85 24.38
N VAL A 34 22.73 4.33 23.69
CA VAL A 34 23.94 5.05 23.31
C VAL A 34 23.91 5.18 21.79
N GLY A 35 23.43 6.33 21.31
CA GLY A 35 23.11 6.52 19.90
C GLY A 35 21.96 5.63 19.42
N ASN A 36 21.94 5.35 18.12
CA ASN A 36 20.88 4.56 17.46
C ASN A 36 21.21 3.07 17.28
N TYR A 37 22.45 2.66 17.57
CA TYR A 37 22.91 1.29 17.32
C TYR A 37 22.99 0.41 18.57
N PHE A 38 22.91 1.02 19.76
CA PHE A 38 23.06 0.30 21.01
C PHE A 38 22.02 0.75 22.02
N THR A 39 21.19 -0.19 22.49
CA THR A 39 20.21 0.03 23.55
C THR A 39 20.22 -1.15 24.49
N VAL A 40 20.22 -0.88 25.79
CA VAL A 40 20.02 -1.87 26.84
C VAL A 40 18.69 -1.55 27.50
N SER A 41 17.86 -2.57 27.69
CA SER A 41 16.57 -2.44 28.35
C SER A 41 16.41 -3.49 29.44
N GLU A 42 15.83 -3.05 30.55
CA GLU A 42 15.33 -3.92 31.61
C GLU A 42 13.81 -3.69 31.70
N ILE A 43 13.04 -4.67 31.24
CA ILE A 43 11.58 -4.59 31.21
C ILE A 43 11.05 -5.72 32.09
N MET A 44 10.26 -5.37 33.11
CA MET A 44 9.69 -6.33 34.06
C MET A 44 10.73 -7.30 34.66
N GLY A 45 11.94 -6.81 34.98
CA GLY A 45 13.03 -7.60 35.57
C GLY A 45 13.75 -8.55 34.59
N ARG A 46 13.52 -8.41 33.28
CA ARG A 46 14.27 -9.17 32.24
C ARG A 46 15.07 -8.21 31.36
N ILE A 47 16.34 -8.58 31.13
CA ILE A 47 17.23 -7.88 30.21
C ILE A 47 17.00 -8.43 28.81
N LEU A 48 16.64 -7.58 27.86
CA LEU A 48 16.39 -7.98 26.47
C LEU A 48 17.67 -7.87 25.61
N PRO A 49 17.78 -8.67 24.53
CA PRO A 49 18.83 -8.49 23.52
C PRO A 49 18.84 -7.07 22.95
N VAL A 50 20.00 -6.60 22.47
CA VAL A 50 20.19 -5.22 21.98
C VAL A 50 19.20 -4.84 20.88
N TRP A 51 19.02 -5.70 19.88
CA TRP A 51 18.11 -5.44 18.75
C TRP A 51 16.65 -5.29 19.20
N LEU A 52 16.21 -6.15 20.12
CA LEU A 52 14.86 -6.11 20.67
C LEU A 52 14.69 -4.91 21.61
N SER A 53 15.72 -4.57 22.39
CA SER A 53 15.74 -3.37 23.25
C SER A 53 15.59 -2.08 22.43
N MET A 54 16.18 -2.00 21.24
CA MET A 54 15.99 -0.87 20.32
C MET A 54 14.54 -0.77 19.85
N ILE A 55 13.94 -1.89 19.40
CA ILE A 55 12.53 -1.93 18.97
C ILE A 55 11.62 -1.52 20.12
N MET A 56 11.83 -2.07 21.32
CA MET A 56 11.03 -1.75 22.50
C MET A 56 11.12 -0.27 22.86
N LYS A 57 12.31 0.32 22.78
CA LYS A 57 12.48 1.76 22.98
C LYS A 57 11.66 2.58 21.99
N TYR A 58 11.68 2.22 20.71
CA TYR A 58 10.87 2.89 19.69
C TYR A 58 9.37 2.76 19.95
N LEU A 59 8.91 1.58 20.33
CA LEU A 59 7.49 1.32 20.65
C LEU A 59 7.03 2.08 21.90
N VAL A 60 7.83 2.10 22.96
CA VAL A 60 7.48 2.82 24.20
C VAL A 60 7.45 4.33 23.97
N ASN A 61 8.42 4.88 23.24
CA ASN A 61 8.39 6.29 22.87
C ASN A 61 7.16 6.62 22.01
N ALA A 62 6.85 5.77 21.02
CA ALA A 62 5.65 5.91 20.20
C ALA A 62 4.37 5.86 21.05
N HIS A 63 4.28 4.95 22.02
CA HIS A 63 3.13 4.86 22.93
C HIS A 63 2.96 6.13 23.78
N TYR A 64 4.03 6.67 24.37
CA TYR A 64 3.95 7.91 25.14
C TYR A 64 3.62 9.14 24.26
N LEU A 65 4.18 9.22 23.06
CA LEU A 65 3.85 10.27 22.10
C LEU A 65 2.39 10.19 21.64
N TRP A 66 1.86 8.97 21.47
CA TRP A 66 0.46 8.74 21.14
C TRP A 66 -0.48 9.29 22.23
N GLU A 67 -0.15 9.07 23.51
CA GLU A 67 -0.95 9.57 24.63
C GLU A 67 -0.98 11.09 24.71
N ILE A 68 0.16 11.76 24.49
CA ILE A 68 0.27 13.22 24.65
C ILE A 68 -0.20 13.96 23.40
N THR A 69 0.33 13.56 22.25
CA THR A 69 0.21 14.33 21.00
C THR A 69 -0.71 13.70 19.97
N GLY A 70 -1.12 12.45 20.17
CA GLY A 70 -1.91 11.68 19.20
C GLY A 70 -1.05 11.08 18.08
N PHE A 71 -1.71 10.73 16.98
CA PHE A 71 -1.07 10.10 15.80
C PHE A 71 0.06 10.97 15.23
N ARG A 72 -0.10 12.29 15.27
CA ARG A 72 0.86 13.25 14.73
C ARG A 72 2.25 13.12 15.33
N GLY A 73 2.38 13.04 16.66
CA GLY A 73 3.71 12.98 17.28
C GLY A 73 4.40 11.65 17.05
N VAL A 74 3.64 10.55 16.96
CA VAL A 74 4.19 9.24 16.63
C VAL A 74 4.72 9.23 15.20
N GLY A 75 3.95 9.73 14.23
CA GLY A 75 4.40 9.84 12.85
C GLY A 75 5.65 10.71 12.71
N ARG A 76 5.69 11.88 13.38
CA ARG A 76 6.86 12.77 13.37
C ARG A 76 8.08 12.14 14.03
N TYR A 77 7.88 11.41 15.12
CA TYR A 77 8.94 10.68 15.80
C TYR A 77 9.59 9.63 14.89
N PHE A 78 8.79 8.76 14.28
CA PHE A 78 9.30 7.75 13.34
C PHE A 78 9.95 8.37 12.11
N TYR A 79 9.41 9.47 11.59
CA TYR A 79 10.02 10.20 10.48
C TYR A 79 11.45 10.67 10.83
N HIS A 80 11.65 11.29 12.00
CA HIS A 80 12.98 11.71 12.42
C HIS A 80 13.91 10.54 12.74
N GLU A 81 13.39 9.47 13.32
CA GLU A 81 14.18 8.34 13.76
C GLU A 81 14.65 7.43 12.62
N PHE A 82 13.84 7.26 11.57
CA PHE A 82 14.17 6.39 10.43
C PHE A 82 14.72 7.16 9.23
N LEU A 83 14.16 8.33 8.88
CA LEU A 83 14.51 9.04 7.63
C LEU A 83 15.49 10.19 7.87
N GLU A 84 15.28 10.99 8.92
CA GLU A 84 16.13 12.16 9.25
C GLU A 84 17.10 11.92 10.41
N ARG A 85 17.84 10.81 10.34
CA ARG A 85 18.90 10.53 11.31
C ARG A 85 20.00 11.58 11.24
N LYS A 86 20.33 12.17 12.40
CA LYS A 86 21.44 13.14 12.58
C LYS A 86 22.81 12.47 12.67
N GLN A 87 22.87 11.19 13.01
CA GLN A 87 24.11 10.42 13.08
C GLN A 87 24.62 10.00 11.69
N ARG A 88 25.90 9.61 11.61
CA ARG A 88 26.53 9.18 10.36
C ARG A 88 25.79 7.97 9.78
N LYS A 89 25.14 8.20 8.64
CA LYS A 89 24.44 7.18 7.85
C LYS A 89 25.43 6.20 7.22
N LEU A 90 25.07 4.91 7.20
CA LEU A 90 25.80 3.88 6.46
C LEU A 90 25.80 4.17 4.95
N PHE A 91 26.70 3.55 4.18
CA PHE A 91 26.80 3.77 2.73
C PHE A 91 25.46 3.55 2.01
N LEU A 92 24.82 2.38 2.22
CA LEU A 92 23.49 2.09 1.67
C LEU A 92 22.44 3.07 2.18
N GLU A 93 22.57 3.49 3.44
CA GLU A 93 21.59 4.37 4.07
C GLU A 93 21.56 5.77 3.44
N LYS A 94 22.68 6.22 2.88
CA LYS A 94 22.73 7.48 2.13
C LYS A 94 21.95 7.42 0.81
N HIS A 95 21.91 6.25 0.16
CA HIS A 95 21.26 6.10 -1.14
C HIS A 95 19.73 6.19 -1.03
N TRP A 96 19.11 5.37 -0.18
CA TRP A 96 17.65 5.38 -0.01
C TRP A 96 17.09 6.60 0.75
N SER A 97 17.92 7.33 1.51
CA SER A 97 17.47 8.54 2.24
C SER A 97 17.58 9.84 1.44
N THR A 98 18.03 9.77 0.19
CA THR A 98 18.08 10.93 -0.71
C THR A 98 16.67 11.35 -1.11
N ARG A 99 16.39 12.66 -1.03
CA ARG A 99 15.05 13.20 -1.29
C ARG A 99 14.94 13.65 -2.74
N ILE A 100 13.86 13.24 -3.41
CA ILE A 100 13.44 13.82 -4.69
C ILE A 100 12.43 14.94 -4.46
N GLN A 101 12.42 15.93 -5.34
CA GLN A 101 11.41 16.98 -5.30
C GLN A 101 10.07 16.43 -5.77
N ALA A 102 9.03 16.58 -4.94
CA ALA A 102 7.72 15.96 -5.19
C ALA A 102 7.05 16.43 -6.50
N TRP A 103 7.32 17.65 -6.97
CA TRP A 103 6.75 18.15 -8.22
C TRP A 103 7.25 17.39 -9.46
N TRP A 104 8.45 16.79 -9.39
CA TRP A 104 9.01 15.98 -10.48
C TRP A 104 8.21 14.70 -10.71
N LEU A 105 7.55 14.20 -9.65
CA LEU A 105 6.71 13.01 -9.71
C LEU A 105 5.28 13.34 -10.17
N THR A 106 4.89 14.61 -10.23
CA THR A 106 3.53 15.02 -10.60
C THR A 106 3.15 14.58 -12.03
N PRO A 107 3.97 14.77 -13.08
CA PRO A 107 3.62 14.31 -14.42
C PRO A 107 3.45 12.80 -14.49
N LEU A 108 4.36 12.04 -13.87
CA LEU A 108 4.29 10.58 -13.80
C LEU A 108 3.02 10.12 -13.07
N ARG A 109 2.66 10.81 -11.99
CA ARG A 109 1.44 10.56 -11.21
C ARG A 109 0.17 10.75 -12.05
N VAL A 110 0.06 11.88 -12.75
CA VAL A 110 -1.11 12.18 -13.60
C VAL A 110 -1.18 11.22 -14.77
N PHE A 111 -0.04 10.87 -15.38
CA PHE A 111 0.02 9.90 -16.46
C PHE A 111 -0.40 8.49 -16.02
N LEU A 112 0.15 7.99 -14.93
CA LEU A 112 -0.24 6.70 -14.35
C LEU A 112 -1.74 6.67 -14.01
N GLY A 113 -2.25 7.73 -13.38
CA GLY A 113 -3.68 7.85 -13.09
C GLY A 113 -4.55 7.91 -14.35
N GLY A 114 -4.08 8.61 -15.39
CA GLY A 114 -4.74 8.67 -16.70
C GLY A 114 -4.85 7.30 -17.36
N MET A 115 -3.79 6.50 -17.31
CA MET A 115 -3.78 5.15 -17.87
C MET A 115 -4.73 4.20 -17.12
N TRP A 116 -4.77 4.26 -15.79
CA TRP A 116 -5.74 3.49 -15.00
C TRP A 116 -7.19 3.89 -15.29
N LEU A 117 -7.43 5.20 -15.41
CA LEU A 117 -8.75 5.71 -15.74
C LEU A 117 -9.18 5.28 -17.16
N TYR A 118 -8.26 5.31 -18.11
CA TYR A 118 -8.47 4.86 -19.48
C TYR A 118 -8.87 3.38 -19.53
N GLU A 119 -8.08 2.49 -18.92
CA GLU A 119 -8.35 1.05 -18.82
C GLU A 119 -9.70 0.77 -18.15
N GLY A 120 -9.99 1.44 -17.04
CA GLY A 120 -11.27 1.28 -16.34
C GLY A 120 -12.48 1.71 -17.19
N ILE A 121 -12.38 2.83 -17.91
CA ILE A 121 -13.44 3.30 -18.82
C ILE A 121 -13.62 2.33 -20.00
N GLU A 122 -12.52 1.80 -20.56
CA GLU A 122 -12.58 0.83 -21.65
C GLU A 122 -13.30 -0.44 -21.22
N LYS A 123 -12.99 -0.99 -20.04
CA LYS A 123 -13.71 -2.15 -19.48
C LYS A 123 -15.20 -1.87 -19.22
N ILE A 124 -15.55 -0.67 -18.78
CA ILE A 124 -16.96 -0.28 -18.63
C ILE A 124 -17.65 -0.30 -20.01
N LYS A 125 -17.02 0.27 -21.05
CA LYS A 125 -17.56 0.28 -22.42
C LYS A 125 -17.71 -1.12 -23.01
N GLU A 126 -16.77 -2.01 -22.70
CA GLU A 126 -16.81 -3.42 -23.11
C GLU A 126 -17.90 -4.23 -22.39
N GLY A 127 -18.63 -3.65 -21.43
CA GLY A 127 -19.73 -4.31 -20.75
C GLY A 127 -19.30 -5.25 -19.62
N TRP A 128 -18.14 -4.98 -18.99
CA TRP A 128 -17.66 -5.72 -17.82
C TRP A 128 -18.56 -5.58 -16.58
N LEU A 129 -19.56 -4.70 -16.58
CA LEU A 129 -20.52 -4.60 -15.49
C LEU A 129 -21.71 -5.56 -15.64
N ASN A 130 -21.95 -6.06 -16.86
CA ASN A 130 -23.18 -6.78 -17.21
C ASN A 130 -22.94 -8.25 -17.58
N SER A 131 -21.72 -8.64 -17.97
CA SER A 131 -21.40 -10.00 -18.40
C SER A 131 -20.12 -10.53 -17.75
N PRO A 132 -20.08 -11.81 -17.32
CA PRO A 132 -18.86 -12.41 -16.78
C PRO A 132 -17.84 -12.62 -17.90
N ARG A 133 -16.76 -11.84 -17.86
CA ARG A 133 -15.65 -11.85 -18.83
C ARG A 133 -14.31 -12.19 -18.17
N LEU A 134 -14.28 -12.29 -16.85
CA LEU A 134 -13.07 -12.54 -16.08
C LEU A 134 -12.41 -13.87 -16.46
N ALA A 135 -13.20 -14.94 -16.68
CA ALA A 135 -12.65 -16.24 -17.08
C ALA A 135 -11.94 -16.20 -18.45
N SER A 136 -12.53 -15.51 -19.43
CA SER A 136 -11.94 -15.36 -20.77
C SER A 136 -10.74 -14.41 -20.76
N PHE A 137 -10.79 -13.35 -19.95
CA PHE A 137 -9.66 -12.44 -19.75
C PHE A 137 -8.46 -13.12 -19.09
N LEU A 138 -8.71 -13.98 -18.09
CA LEU A 138 -7.68 -14.74 -17.37
C LEU A 138 -7.11 -15.92 -18.17
N GLY A 139 -7.64 -16.21 -19.37
CA GLY A 139 -7.28 -17.40 -20.13
C GLY A 139 -7.64 -18.71 -19.42
N MET A 140 -8.59 -18.67 -18.48
CA MET A 140 -9.05 -19.82 -17.68
C MET A 140 -10.46 -20.28 -18.05
N ALA A 141 -11.06 -19.69 -19.09
CA ALA A 141 -12.28 -20.24 -19.68
C ALA A 141 -12.00 -21.70 -20.06
N SER A 142 -12.74 -22.62 -19.46
CA SER A 142 -12.79 -24.01 -19.92
C SER A 142 -13.18 -23.99 -21.38
N ASP A 143 -12.53 -24.80 -22.22
CA ASP A 143 -12.99 -25.24 -23.54
C ASP A 143 -14.31 -26.05 -23.42
N ALA A 144 -15.31 -25.48 -22.76
CA ALA A 144 -16.64 -26.03 -22.53
C ALA A 144 -17.72 -25.19 -23.24
N THR A 145 -17.33 -24.47 -24.29
CA THR A 145 -18.25 -24.16 -25.39
C THR A 145 -17.94 -25.09 -26.55
N THR A 146 -18.43 -26.33 -26.44
CA THR A 146 -18.84 -27.14 -27.60
C THR A 146 -20.03 -26.44 -28.26
N GLY A 147 -19.77 -25.27 -28.83
CA GLY A 147 -20.70 -24.41 -29.54
C GLY A 147 -20.01 -23.93 -30.79
N ALA A 148 -20.21 -24.65 -31.88
CA ALA A 148 -19.61 -24.40 -33.18
C ALA A 148 -20.03 -23.02 -33.73
N THR A 149 -19.07 -22.08 -33.75
CA THR A 149 -18.97 -21.05 -34.79
C THR A 149 -17.48 -20.73 -35.01
N PRO A 150 -16.86 -21.13 -36.13
CA PRO A 150 -15.47 -20.82 -36.42
C PRO A 150 -15.41 -19.52 -37.21
N THR A 151 -15.04 -18.41 -36.57
CA THR A 151 -14.48 -17.25 -37.30
C THR A 151 -13.51 -16.53 -36.35
N ASN A 152 -12.22 -16.69 -36.63
CA ASN A 152 -11.05 -16.15 -35.91
C ASN A 152 -10.56 -16.94 -34.68
N LEU A 153 -10.27 -18.22 -34.86
CA LEU A 153 -9.38 -18.96 -33.96
C LEU A 153 -7.95 -18.41 -34.11
N PHE A 154 -7.63 -17.37 -33.35
CA PHE A 154 -6.24 -17.02 -33.08
C PHE A 154 -5.64 -18.12 -32.21
N ILE A 155 -4.71 -18.91 -32.76
CA ILE A 155 -3.94 -19.87 -31.96
C ILE A 155 -2.87 -19.07 -31.22
N ARG A 156 -2.93 -19.07 -29.88
CA ARG A 156 -1.91 -18.43 -29.03
C ARG A 156 -0.73 -19.39 -28.86
N ARG A 157 0.41 -19.08 -29.47
CA ARG A 157 1.66 -19.79 -29.19
C ARG A 157 2.44 -18.99 -28.15
N ILE A 158 2.78 -19.67 -27.06
CA ILE A 158 3.61 -19.14 -25.99
C ILE A 158 5.01 -19.71 -26.18
N ASP A 159 5.95 -18.85 -26.59
CA ASP A 159 7.36 -19.21 -26.66
C ASP A 159 8.06 -18.69 -25.40
N GLU A 160 8.59 -19.59 -24.56
CA GLU A 160 9.35 -19.21 -23.37
C GLU A 160 10.76 -18.72 -23.77
N ILE A 161 11.10 -17.48 -23.43
CA ILE A 161 12.40 -16.88 -23.75
C ILE A 161 13.35 -16.99 -22.55
N PHE A 162 12.84 -16.76 -21.35
CA PHE A 162 13.62 -16.81 -20.12
C PHE A 162 12.74 -17.33 -18.98
N LYS A 163 13.28 -18.29 -18.23
CA LYS A 163 12.64 -18.86 -17.06
C LYS A 163 13.61 -18.83 -15.89
N PHE A 164 13.17 -18.26 -14.78
CA PHE A 164 13.91 -18.25 -13.52
C PHE A 164 13.06 -18.90 -12.43
N ASP A 165 13.52 -20.05 -11.96
CA ASP A 165 12.79 -20.88 -11.00
C ASP A 165 13.61 -21.05 -9.73
N ILE A 166 13.05 -20.59 -8.60
CA ILE A 166 13.64 -20.71 -7.26
C ILE A 166 12.84 -21.71 -6.41
N GLY A 167 12.08 -22.61 -7.06
CA GLY A 167 11.16 -23.55 -6.42
C GLY A 167 9.87 -22.87 -6.00
N ILE A 168 9.93 -21.91 -5.07
CA ILE A 168 8.73 -21.25 -4.53
C ILE A 168 8.22 -20.13 -5.47
N ILE A 169 9.11 -19.53 -6.25
CA ILE A 169 8.80 -18.42 -7.15
C ILE A 169 9.34 -18.79 -8.53
N ASN A 170 8.46 -18.76 -9.52
CA ASN A 170 8.81 -18.96 -10.92
C ASN A 170 8.49 -17.70 -11.71
N PHE A 171 9.50 -17.14 -12.37
CA PHE A 171 9.38 -15.96 -13.21
C PHE A 171 9.66 -16.34 -14.66
N ILE A 172 8.68 -16.10 -15.53
CA ILE A 172 8.71 -16.47 -16.94
C ILE A 172 8.62 -15.20 -17.77
N ILE A 173 9.56 -14.98 -18.68
CA ILE A 173 9.41 -14.05 -19.79
C ILE A 173 9.18 -14.90 -21.03
N GLY A 174 8.03 -14.69 -21.65
CA GLY A 174 7.64 -15.37 -22.87
C GLY A 174 7.19 -14.40 -23.93
N LYS A 175 7.05 -14.92 -25.14
CA LYS A 175 6.50 -14.21 -26.29
C LYS A 175 5.20 -14.89 -26.66
N GLU A 176 4.10 -14.17 -26.50
CA GLU A 176 2.80 -14.62 -26.97
C GLU A 176 2.68 -14.17 -28.43
N SER A 177 2.49 -15.13 -29.34
CA SER A 177 2.21 -14.87 -30.75
C SER A 177 0.80 -15.30 -31.08
N ARG A 178 0.02 -14.38 -31.66
CA ARG A 178 -1.32 -14.68 -32.19
C ARG A 178 -1.16 -15.12 -33.64
N LEU A 179 -1.42 -16.40 -33.89
CA LEU A 179 -1.33 -17.01 -35.22
C LEU A 179 -2.71 -17.04 -35.87
N VAL A 180 -2.79 -16.62 -37.14
CA VAL A 180 -3.89 -16.97 -38.05
C VAL A 180 -3.25 -17.67 -39.23
N GLU A 181 -3.73 -18.86 -39.55
CA GLU A 181 -3.21 -19.68 -40.66
C GLU A 181 -1.69 -19.94 -40.61
N GLY A 182 -1.11 -20.01 -39.40
CA GLY A 182 0.32 -20.31 -39.20
C GLY A 182 1.26 -19.10 -39.30
N ASN A 183 0.77 -17.91 -39.66
CA ASN A 183 1.55 -16.67 -39.65
C ASN A 183 1.27 -15.84 -38.37
N ALA A 184 2.33 -15.33 -37.75
CA ALA A 184 2.23 -14.46 -36.57
C ALA A 184 1.80 -13.04 -36.98
N ILE A 185 0.59 -12.64 -36.63
CA ILE A 185 0.03 -11.31 -36.92
C ILE A 185 0.59 -10.28 -35.95
N SER A 186 0.67 -10.64 -34.68
CA SER A 186 1.27 -9.81 -33.65
C SER A 186 2.00 -10.68 -32.65
N SER A 187 3.06 -10.13 -32.09
CA SER A 187 3.75 -10.81 -31.03
C SER A 187 4.18 -9.86 -29.94
N GLU A 188 3.75 -10.18 -28.73
CA GLU A 188 3.98 -9.36 -27.56
C GLU A 188 4.80 -10.14 -26.54
N LEU A 189 5.76 -9.43 -25.95
CA LEU A 189 6.55 -9.94 -24.85
C LEU A 189 5.71 -9.81 -23.58
N PHE A 190 5.54 -10.91 -22.86
CA PHE A 190 4.89 -10.94 -21.56
C PHE A 190 5.85 -11.42 -20.48
N ALA A 191 5.64 -10.93 -19.27
CA ALA A 191 6.29 -11.39 -18.05
C ALA A 191 5.21 -11.94 -17.10
N LYS A 192 5.40 -13.15 -16.62
CA LYS A 192 4.49 -13.81 -15.67
C LYS A 192 5.26 -14.23 -14.42
N LEU A 193 4.63 -14.05 -13.27
CA LEU A 193 5.17 -14.43 -11.97
C LEU A 193 4.25 -15.45 -11.32
N ASP A 194 4.69 -16.69 -11.20
CA ASP A 194 3.99 -17.74 -10.49
C ASP A 194 4.49 -17.79 -9.03
N LEU A 195 3.57 -17.59 -8.09
CA LEU A 195 3.84 -17.54 -6.64
C LEU A 195 3.43 -18.86 -5.97
N LEU A 196 4.31 -19.37 -5.12
CA LEU A 196 4.16 -20.63 -4.38
C LEU A 196 3.93 -21.83 -5.33
N HIS A 197 4.84 -22.03 -6.28
CA HIS A 197 4.82 -23.22 -7.13
C HIS A 197 5.32 -24.42 -6.33
N ILE A 198 4.42 -25.30 -5.88
CA ILE A 198 4.79 -26.51 -5.13
C ILE A 198 4.19 -27.70 -5.87
N GLY A 199 4.99 -28.34 -6.73
CA GLY A 199 4.50 -29.39 -7.64
C GLY A 199 3.45 -28.83 -8.61
N ASP A 200 2.29 -29.47 -8.72
CA ASP A 200 1.18 -29.00 -9.58
C ASP A 200 0.37 -27.83 -8.97
N PHE A 201 0.66 -27.45 -7.71
CA PHE A 201 -0.03 -26.35 -7.04
C PHE A 201 0.61 -25.02 -7.37
N ASN A 202 -0.21 -24.05 -7.75
CA ASN A 202 0.14 -22.64 -7.88
C ASN A 202 -0.96 -21.81 -7.23
N LEU A 203 -0.59 -20.93 -6.29
CA LEU A 203 -1.54 -20.23 -5.43
C LEU A 203 -2.57 -19.44 -6.23
N MET A 204 -2.11 -18.70 -7.24
CA MET A 204 -2.98 -17.77 -7.97
C MET A 204 -3.97 -18.49 -8.91
N PRO A 205 -3.55 -19.44 -9.77
CA PRO A 205 -4.49 -20.24 -10.55
C PRO A 205 -5.48 -21.05 -9.70
N TRP A 206 -5.04 -21.60 -8.56
CA TRP A 206 -5.93 -22.28 -7.62
C TRP A 206 -6.97 -21.33 -7.02
N PHE A 207 -6.54 -20.15 -6.56
CA PHE A 207 -7.43 -19.13 -6.00
C PHE A 207 -8.43 -18.63 -7.03
N LEU A 208 -7.97 -18.38 -8.26
CA LEU A 208 -8.83 -17.93 -9.36
C LEU A 208 -9.88 -18.98 -9.71
N ARG A 209 -9.51 -20.26 -9.83
CA ARG A 209 -10.45 -21.33 -10.18
C ARG A 209 -11.45 -21.66 -9.06
N ASN A 210 -10.99 -21.71 -7.82
CA ASN A 210 -11.81 -22.22 -6.72
C ASN A 210 -12.56 -21.14 -5.95
N VAL A 211 -11.99 -19.93 -5.85
CA VAL A 211 -12.59 -18.83 -5.08
C VAL A 211 -13.29 -17.85 -6.01
N ILE A 212 -12.60 -17.38 -7.06
CA ILE A 212 -13.12 -16.30 -7.91
C ILE A 212 -14.08 -16.82 -8.97
N LEU A 213 -13.71 -17.89 -9.69
CA LEU A 213 -14.50 -18.51 -10.75
C LEU A 213 -15.38 -19.67 -10.26
N GLY A 214 -15.35 -19.96 -8.95
CA GLY A 214 -16.16 -21.04 -8.36
C GLY A 214 -17.67 -20.76 -8.36
N ASN A 215 -18.08 -19.49 -8.50
CA ASN A 215 -19.47 -19.08 -8.60
C ASN A 215 -19.58 -17.82 -9.48
N ASP A 216 -20.51 -17.83 -10.45
CA ASP A 216 -20.74 -16.71 -11.38
C ASP A 216 -21.00 -15.37 -10.66
N SER A 217 -21.66 -15.41 -9.50
CA SER A 217 -21.93 -14.21 -8.68
C SER A 217 -20.64 -13.64 -8.07
N VAL A 218 -19.73 -14.52 -7.65
CA VAL A 218 -18.44 -14.13 -7.07
C VAL A 218 -17.51 -13.60 -8.15
N ALA A 219 -17.50 -14.24 -9.34
CA ALA A 219 -16.75 -13.77 -10.50
C ALA A 219 -17.19 -12.35 -10.91
N MET A 220 -18.51 -12.10 -10.98
CA MET A 220 -19.06 -10.77 -11.25
C MET A 220 -18.67 -9.76 -10.18
N PHE A 221 -18.73 -10.10 -8.89
CA PHE A 221 -18.31 -9.21 -7.81
C PHE A 221 -16.84 -8.79 -7.94
N PHE A 222 -15.93 -9.75 -8.12
CA PHE A 222 -14.50 -9.46 -8.27
C PHE A 222 -14.20 -8.65 -9.54
N GLN A 223 -14.86 -8.98 -10.65
CA GLN A 223 -14.71 -8.24 -11.90
C GLN A 223 -15.14 -6.78 -11.75
N VAL A 224 -16.32 -6.53 -11.19
CA VAL A 224 -16.82 -5.18 -10.93
C VAL A 224 -15.91 -4.44 -9.94
N LEU A 225 -15.44 -5.12 -8.89
CA LEU A 225 -14.51 -4.55 -7.91
C LEU A 225 -13.21 -4.09 -8.58
N VAL A 226 -12.61 -4.90 -9.46
CA VAL A 226 -11.39 -4.53 -10.19
C VAL A 226 -11.64 -3.28 -11.03
N VAL A 227 -12.71 -3.25 -11.82
CA VAL A 227 -13.04 -2.08 -12.67
C VAL A 227 -13.26 -0.82 -11.82
N VAL A 228 -13.97 -0.93 -10.70
CA VAL A 228 -14.19 0.19 -9.78
C VAL A 228 -12.86 0.67 -9.18
N LEU A 229 -11.97 -0.25 -8.78
CA LEU A 229 -10.65 0.09 -8.27
C LEU A 229 -9.79 0.78 -9.31
N GLU A 230 -9.82 0.36 -10.58
CA GLU A 230 -9.06 0.99 -11.67
C GLU A 230 -9.49 2.45 -11.88
N VAL A 231 -10.80 2.69 -11.94
CA VAL A 231 -11.35 4.05 -12.09
C VAL A 231 -11.03 4.90 -10.84
N LEU A 232 -11.24 4.34 -9.65
CA LEU A 232 -11.03 5.04 -8.38
C LEU A 232 -9.55 5.41 -8.18
N VAL A 233 -8.64 4.48 -8.45
CA VAL A 233 -7.18 4.72 -8.41
C VAL A 233 -6.78 5.76 -9.44
N GLY A 234 -7.33 5.67 -10.66
CA GLY A 234 -7.10 6.67 -11.70
C GLY A 234 -7.45 8.08 -11.23
N LEU A 235 -8.64 8.26 -10.65
CA LEU A 235 -9.11 9.54 -10.12
C LEU A 235 -8.26 10.01 -8.91
N MET A 236 -7.91 9.12 -7.99
CA MET A 236 -7.06 9.43 -6.84
C MET A 236 -5.68 9.95 -7.27
N LEU A 237 -5.06 9.30 -8.25
CA LEU A 237 -3.73 9.67 -8.75
C LEU A 237 -3.77 10.97 -9.57
N ILE A 238 -4.78 11.16 -10.43
CA ILE A 238 -4.95 12.41 -11.19
C ILE A 238 -5.17 13.59 -10.24
N GLY A 239 -6.18 13.49 -9.36
CA GLY A 239 -6.52 14.53 -8.38
C GLY A 239 -5.45 14.71 -7.30
N GLY A 240 -4.54 13.75 -7.18
CA GLY A 240 -3.51 13.76 -6.16
C GLY A 240 -4.06 13.62 -4.74
N ALA A 241 -5.19 12.92 -4.57
CA ALA A 241 -5.78 12.60 -3.26
C ALA A 241 -5.42 11.17 -2.85
N PHE A 242 -4.97 11.00 -1.61
CA PHE A 242 -4.48 9.76 -1.03
C PHE A 242 -3.50 9.02 -1.95
N THR A 243 -2.56 9.74 -2.55
CA THR A 243 -1.65 9.23 -3.59
C THR A 243 -0.83 8.04 -3.16
N PHE A 244 -0.43 7.98 -1.89
CA PHE A 244 0.24 6.80 -1.33
C PHE A 244 -0.65 5.55 -1.39
N LEU A 245 -1.92 5.67 -0.98
CA LEU A 245 -2.88 4.56 -1.02
C LEU A 245 -3.25 4.20 -2.46
N GLY A 246 -3.51 5.19 -3.32
CA GLY A 246 -3.80 4.95 -4.74
C GLY A 246 -2.63 4.25 -5.45
N SER A 247 -1.39 4.64 -5.15
CA SER A 247 -0.19 3.98 -5.67
C SER A 247 -0.03 2.56 -5.14
N LEU A 248 -0.34 2.33 -3.86
CA LEU A 248 -0.30 0.99 -3.26
C LEU A 248 -1.34 0.06 -3.89
N ILE A 249 -2.57 0.55 -4.09
CA ILE A 249 -3.62 -0.23 -4.77
C ILE A 249 -3.24 -0.48 -6.23
N SER A 250 -2.69 0.52 -6.94
CA SER A 250 -2.13 0.36 -8.29
C SER A 250 -1.08 -0.76 -8.33
N LEU A 251 -0.16 -0.79 -7.36
CA LEU A 251 0.87 -1.82 -7.28
C LEU A 251 0.25 -3.20 -7.00
N GLY A 252 -0.77 -3.26 -6.14
CA GLY A 252 -1.54 -4.48 -5.88
C GLY A 252 -2.26 -5.02 -7.11
N LEU A 253 -2.90 -4.15 -7.90
CA LEU A 253 -3.54 -4.54 -9.17
C LEU A 253 -2.51 -5.03 -10.19
N MET A 254 -1.36 -4.35 -10.31
CA MET A 254 -0.25 -4.82 -11.16
C MET A 254 0.31 -6.17 -10.69
N ALA A 255 0.40 -6.40 -9.39
CA ALA A 255 0.80 -7.68 -8.81
C ALA A 255 -0.24 -8.78 -9.10
N MET A 256 -1.53 -8.45 -9.13
CA MET A 256 -2.57 -9.38 -9.58
C MET A 256 -2.39 -9.72 -11.07
N PHE A 257 -2.13 -8.74 -11.94
CA PHE A 257 -1.98 -9.01 -13.38
C PHE A 257 -0.71 -9.80 -13.70
N ILE A 258 0.43 -9.47 -13.10
CA ILE A 258 1.68 -10.23 -13.34
C ILE A 258 1.55 -11.70 -12.89
N THR A 259 0.73 -11.97 -11.88
CA THR A 259 0.53 -13.33 -11.35
C THR A 259 -0.63 -14.10 -11.98
N SER A 260 -1.49 -13.44 -12.77
CA SER A 260 -2.67 -14.05 -13.39
C SER A 260 -2.53 -14.11 -14.92
N THR A 261 -2.78 -13.01 -15.62
CA THR A 261 -2.69 -12.89 -17.08
C THR A 261 -1.27 -12.76 -17.61
N GLY A 262 -0.32 -12.40 -16.75
CA GLY A 262 0.97 -11.85 -17.15
C GLY A 262 0.87 -10.36 -17.47
N LEU A 263 1.99 -9.66 -17.33
CA LEU A 263 2.15 -8.26 -17.74
C LEU A 263 2.80 -8.19 -19.11
N TYR A 264 2.20 -7.41 -20.00
CA TYR A 264 2.75 -7.15 -21.32
C TYR A 264 3.79 -6.02 -21.25
N LYS A 265 4.69 -5.98 -22.24
CA LYS A 265 5.70 -4.92 -22.39
C LYS A 265 5.09 -3.50 -22.39
N SER A 266 3.82 -3.35 -22.78
CA SER A 266 3.13 -2.06 -22.76
C SER A 266 2.84 -1.54 -21.35
N THR A 267 2.72 -2.41 -20.34
CA THR A 267 2.24 -2.06 -18.99
C THR A 267 3.28 -2.24 -17.88
N TRP A 268 4.43 -2.88 -18.14
CA TRP A 268 5.52 -3.07 -17.15
C TRP A 268 5.99 -1.79 -16.42
N TRP A 269 5.93 -0.64 -17.08
CA TRP A 269 6.35 0.65 -16.53
C TRP A 269 5.44 1.11 -15.39
N MET A 270 4.18 0.65 -15.36
CA MET A 270 3.20 1.01 -14.33
C MET A 270 3.61 0.51 -12.94
N ILE A 271 4.33 -0.62 -12.84
CA ILE A 271 4.90 -1.08 -11.57
C ILE A 271 5.89 -0.02 -11.04
N PHE A 272 6.87 0.36 -11.85
CA PHE A 272 7.88 1.33 -11.44
C PHE A 272 7.28 2.71 -11.17
N ALA A 273 6.29 3.11 -11.96
CA ALA A 273 5.56 4.35 -11.75
C ALA A 273 4.82 4.34 -10.41
N SER A 274 4.13 3.24 -10.07
CA SER A 274 3.40 3.12 -8.80
C SER A 274 4.35 3.20 -7.59
N ILE A 275 5.52 2.56 -7.65
CA ILE A 275 6.54 2.67 -6.59
C ILE A 275 7.06 4.10 -6.47
N ALA A 276 7.34 4.76 -7.60
CA ALA A 276 7.85 6.13 -7.60
C ALA A 276 6.81 7.13 -7.03
N THR A 277 5.54 7.01 -7.41
CA THR A 277 4.47 7.92 -6.96
C THR A 277 4.11 7.72 -5.48
N MET A 278 4.39 6.54 -4.92
CA MET A 278 4.28 6.24 -3.49
C MET A 278 5.20 7.14 -2.63
N GLY A 279 6.26 7.72 -3.21
CA GLY A 279 7.16 8.70 -2.59
C GLY A 279 6.54 10.06 -2.22
N GLY A 280 5.21 10.18 -2.23
CA GLY A 280 4.49 11.40 -1.82
C GLY A 280 4.24 12.37 -2.97
N ALA A 281 4.00 11.86 -4.19
CA ALA A 281 3.71 12.69 -5.36
C ALA A 281 2.46 13.57 -5.21
N GLY A 282 1.53 13.25 -4.31
CA GLY A 282 0.36 14.09 -3.99
C GLY A 282 0.69 15.35 -3.20
N ARG A 283 1.86 15.41 -2.55
CA ARG A 283 2.30 16.58 -1.77
C ARG A 283 2.75 17.75 -2.62
N ALA A 284 2.76 17.62 -3.95
CA ALA A 284 2.98 18.69 -4.91
C ALA A 284 1.86 18.66 -5.96
N PHE A 285 1.22 19.81 -6.20
CA PHE A 285 0.14 19.95 -7.19
C PHE A 285 -0.93 18.84 -7.08
N GLY A 286 -1.34 18.49 -5.87
CA GLY A 286 -2.32 17.44 -5.59
C GLY A 286 -3.12 17.77 -4.33
N LEU A 287 -4.31 17.18 -4.20
CA LEU A 287 -5.20 17.40 -3.06
C LEU A 287 -4.57 17.00 -1.72
N ASP A 288 -3.66 16.02 -1.71
CA ASP A 288 -2.88 15.59 -0.54
C ASP A 288 -2.08 16.72 0.11
N TYR A 289 -1.76 17.78 -0.64
CA TYR A 289 -1.15 18.98 -0.09
C TYR A 289 -2.01 19.60 1.03
N TYR A 290 -3.34 19.58 0.86
CA TYR A 290 -4.32 20.14 1.80
C TYR A 290 -4.98 19.06 2.66
N LEU A 291 -5.23 17.89 2.06
CA LEU A 291 -6.00 16.81 2.68
C LEU A 291 -5.24 16.12 3.82
N ILE A 292 -3.93 15.85 3.64
CA ILE A 292 -3.14 15.16 4.68
C ILE A 292 -3.03 16.00 5.97
N PRO A 293 -2.67 17.30 5.92
CA PRO A 293 -2.70 18.15 7.11
C PRO A 293 -4.07 18.20 7.77
N TYR A 294 -5.13 18.37 6.97
CA TYR A 294 -6.50 18.44 7.47
C TYR A 294 -6.92 17.16 8.21
N ILE A 295 -6.72 15.98 7.62
CA ILE A 295 -7.06 14.70 8.26
C ILE A 295 -6.28 14.52 9.56
N THR A 296 -5.01 14.91 9.58
CA THR A 296 -4.17 14.83 10.78
C THR A 296 -4.70 15.73 11.90
N ASN A 297 -5.09 16.96 11.57
CA ASN A 297 -5.68 17.90 12.52
C ASN A 297 -7.01 17.38 13.08
N VAL A 298 -7.90 16.90 12.20
CA VAL A 298 -9.20 16.35 12.60
C VAL A 298 -9.02 15.12 13.49
N TRP A 299 -8.06 14.25 13.16
CA TRP A 299 -7.75 13.09 13.98
C TRP A 299 -7.19 13.48 15.36
N ASP A 300 -6.24 14.41 15.42
CA ASP A 300 -5.69 14.89 16.68
C ASP A 300 -6.78 15.57 17.55
N TYR A 301 -7.70 16.31 16.93
CA TYR A 301 -8.85 16.91 17.63
C TYR A 301 -9.78 15.83 18.18
N PHE A 302 -10.12 14.84 17.35
CA PHE A 302 -10.98 13.72 17.74
C PHE A 302 -10.35 12.92 18.89
N TRP A 303 -9.06 12.62 18.81
CA TRP A 303 -8.35 11.86 19.83
C TRP A 303 -8.32 12.59 21.18
N LYS A 304 -8.01 13.90 21.18
CA LYS A 304 -7.89 14.71 22.40
C LYS A 304 -9.24 15.05 23.03
N ASN A 305 -10.22 15.44 22.21
CA ASN A 305 -11.51 15.94 22.70
C ASN A 305 -12.61 14.88 22.74
N ARG A 306 -12.35 13.67 22.20
CA ARG A 306 -13.32 12.58 22.04
C ARG A 306 -14.61 12.99 21.32
N LYS A 307 -14.56 14.08 20.55
CA LYS A 307 -15.69 14.63 19.79
C LYS A 307 -15.25 14.82 18.35
N LEU A 308 -16.06 14.33 17.41
CA LEU A 308 -15.80 14.50 15.99
C LEU A 308 -16.28 15.88 15.55
N ARG A 309 -15.35 16.79 15.29
CA ARG A 309 -15.61 18.08 14.61
C ARG A 309 -14.73 18.17 13.39
N LEU A 310 -15.36 18.37 12.24
CA LEU A 310 -14.68 18.50 10.96
C LEU A 310 -14.08 19.91 10.78
N PHE A 311 -14.79 20.93 11.26
CA PHE A 311 -14.37 22.32 11.16
C PHE A 311 -14.14 22.91 12.55
N PHE A 312 -12.91 23.34 12.81
CA PHE A 312 -12.51 24.08 14.01
C PHE A 312 -11.39 25.07 13.65
N PRO A 313 -11.16 26.12 14.47
CA PRO A 313 -10.04 27.04 14.27
C PRO A 313 -8.72 26.26 14.24
N GLY A 314 -8.01 26.33 13.11
CA GLY A 314 -6.78 25.58 12.85
C GLY A 314 -6.94 24.20 12.19
N SER A 315 -8.15 23.80 11.79
CA SER A 315 -8.38 22.53 11.06
C SER A 315 -7.64 22.45 9.72
N LEU A 316 -7.50 23.58 9.03
CA LEU A 316 -6.77 23.70 7.77
C LEU A 316 -5.33 24.21 7.95
N ASP A 317 -4.87 24.44 9.18
CA ASP A 317 -3.53 24.95 9.42
C ASP A 317 -2.49 23.93 8.98
N ARG A 318 -1.50 24.43 8.24
CA ARG A 318 -0.40 23.62 7.77
C ARG A 318 0.67 23.54 8.84
N PHE A 319 1.20 22.35 9.05
CA PHE A 319 2.40 22.18 9.85
C PHE A 319 3.58 22.77 9.06
N GLU A 320 4.15 23.88 9.55
CA GLU A 320 5.46 24.33 9.09
C GLU A 320 6.50 23.23 9.36
N ARG A 321 7.39 23.03 8.39
CA ARG A 321 8.34 21.89 8.33
C ARG A 321 9.26 21.85 9.55
#